data_AF-A0A4U7JJG2-F1
#
_entry.id   AF-A0A4U7JJG2-F1
#
_cell.length_a   1.000
_cell.length_b   1.000
_cell.length_c   1.000
_cell.angle_alpha   90.00
_cell.angle_beta   90.00
_cell.angle_gamma   90.00
#
_symmetry.space_group_name_H-M   'P 1'
#
loop_
_entity.id
_entity.type
_entity.pdbx_description
1 polymer ?
#
loop_
_entity_poly.entity_id
_entity_poly.type
_entity_poly.pdbx_seq_one_letter_code
_entity_poly.pdbx_strand_id
1 'polypeptide(L)'
;MQLDKYLLEGNFLNIEMANEFYTEIKNESKLKYVWYQQLDKMDIGEVENQKIDFSQLLEARIFNEDEELHIYQYEDRLRVFVKRKEEQDKDKYIEETQILRSKYGKEIKLRHYIGQDDDGQAFIKMTCLCGYTR
;
A
#
# COMPACT_ATOMS: atom_id res chain seq x y z
N MET A 1 1.30 -16.10 1.11
CA MET A 1 0.03 -15.62 0.52
C MET A 1 0.23 -15.46 -0.99
N GLN A 2 -0.56 -16.14 -1.81
CA GLN A 2 -0.49 -16.04 -3.27
C GLN A 2 -1.48 -14.98 -3.74
N LEU A 3 -0.99 -13.76 -3.98
CA LEU A 3 -1.82 -12.60 -4.36
C LEU A 3 -2.58 -12.79 -5.68
N ASP A 4 -1.97 -13.56 -6.58
CA ASP A 4 -2.45 -13.73 -7.95
C ASP A 4 -3.83 -14.40 -8.03
N LYS A 5 -4.25 -15.13 -6.99
CA LYS A 5 -5.57 -15.81 -6.97
C LYS A 5 -6.75 -14.83 -6.89
N TYR A 6 -6.51 -13.59 -6.47
CA TYR A 6 -7.55 -12.56 -6.33
C TYR A 6 -7.59 -11.59 -7.50
N LEU A 7 -6.60 -11.61 -8.39
CA LEU A 7 -6.47 -10.63 -9.44
C LEU A 7 -7.28 -11.05 -10.67
N LEU A 8 -8.19 -10.19 -11.13
CA LEU A 8 -8.76 -10.27 -12.48
C LEU A 8 -7.70 -9.88 -13.53
N GLU A 9 -7.97 -10.13 -14.81
CA GLU A 9 -7.14 -9.64 -15.91
C GLU A 9 -6.85 -8.13 -15.74
N GLY A 10 -5.57 -7.75 -15.74
CA GLY A 10 -5.14 -6.37 -15.56
C GLY A 10 -4.97 -5.91 -14.09
N ASN A 11 -4.99 -6.84 -13.13
CA ASN A 11 -4.83 -6.59 -11.69
C ASN A 11 -5.98 -5.79 -11.06
N PHE A 12 -7.22 -6.16 -11.38
CA PHE A 12 -8.41 -5.56 -10.77
C PHE A 12 -9.03 -6.45 -9.69
N LEU A 13 -9.70 -5.82 -8.72
CA LEU A 13 -10.55 -6.44 -7.71
C LEU A 13 -11.97 -5.89 -7.86
N ASN A 14 -12.97 -6.77 -7.71
CA ASN A 14 -14.31 -6.33 -7.35
C ASN A 14 -14.42 -6.20 -5.81
N ILE A 15 -15.53 -5.64 -5.32
CA ILE A 15 -15.72 -5.39 -3.89
C ILE A 15 -15.71 -6.69 -3.06
N GLU A 16 -16.34 -7.75 -3.55
CA GLU A 16 -16.40 -9.05 -2.86
C GLU A 16 -14.99 -9.64 -2.69
N MET A 17 -14.22 -9.70 -3.79
CA MET A 17 -12.83 -10.14 -3.80
C MET A 17 -11.94 -9.30 -2.89
N ALA A 18 -12.15 -7.98 -2.86
CA ALA A 18 -11.38 -7.09 -1.98
C ALA A 18 -11.64 -7.38 -0.49
N ASN A 19 -12.89 -7.68 -0.12
CA ASN A 19 -13.25 -8.05 1.25
C ASN A 19 -12.64 -9.41 1.67
N GLU A 20 -12.74 -10.43 0.81
CA GLU A 20 -12.14 -11.74 1.05
C GLU A 20 -10.62 -11.61 1.20
N PHE A 21 -10.01 -10.91 0.25
CA PHE A 21 -8.58 -10.68 0.23
C PHE A 21 -8.08 -9.93 1.48
N TYR A 22 -8.76 -8.86 1.88
CA TYR A 22 -8.40 -8.12 3.10
C TYR A 22 -8.56 -8.97 4.37
N THR A 23 -9.54 -9.87 4.38
CA THR A 23 -9.71 -10.84 5.47
C THR A 23 -8.54 -11.82 5.56
N GLU A 24 -8.05 -12.31 4.42
CA GLU A 24 -6.84 -13.14 4.41
C GLU A 24 -5.60 -12.37 4.84
N ILE A 25 -5.44 -11.11 4.43
CA ILE A 25 -4.31 -10.29 4.88
C ILE A 25 -4.30 -10.19 6.41
N LYS A 26 -5.45 -9.93 7.02
CA LYS A 26 -5.58 -9.85 8.48
C LYS A 26 -5.16 -11.13 9.20
N ASN A 27 -5.43 -12.29 8.61
CA ASN A 27 -5.27 -13.57 9.27
C ASN A 27 -3.92 -14.25 8.94
N GLU A 28 -3.38 -14.03 7.75
CA GLU A 28 -2.31 -14.86 7.18
C GLU A 28 -1.10 -14.06 6.67
N SER A 29 -1.19 -12.74 6.59
CA SER A 29 -0.11 -11.91 6.02
C SER A 29 0.84 -11.36 7.07
N LYS A 30 2.07 -11.06 6.64
CA LYS A 30 3.05 -10.29 7.42
C LYS A 30 2.89 -8.78 7.24
N LEU A 31 1.92 -8.32 6.45
CA LEU A 31 1.60 -6.89 6.31
C LEU A 31 1.00 -6.40 7.64
N LYS A 32 1.58 -5.34 8.20
CA LYS A 32 1.31 -4.94 9.58
C LYS A 32 0.41 -3.74 9.67
N TYR A 33 0.55 -2.81 8.73
CA TYR A 33 -0.09 -1.50 8.79
C TYR A 33 -0.94 -1.26 7.55
N VAL A 34 -1.95 -0.43 7.70
CA VAL A 34 -2.75 0.08 6.60
C VAL A 34 -2.98 1.57 6.78
N TRP A 35 -2.75 2.32 5.71
CA TRP A 35 -3.30 3.64 5.50
C TRP A 35 -4.42 3.50 4.47
N TYR A 36 -5.56 4.14 4.70
CA TYR A 36 -6.66 4.11 3.74
C TYR A 36 -7.43 5.42 3.72
N GLN A 37 -7.95 5.75 2.55
CA GLN A 37 -8.82 6.87 2.29
C GLN A 37 -10.11 6.38 1.63
N GLN A 38 -11.23 6.79 2.22
CA GLN A 38 -12.58 6.61 1.70
C GLN A 38 -13.19 7.97 1.41
N LEU A 39 -14.38 7.98 0.81
CA LEU A 39 -15.10 9.22 0.47
C LEU A 39 -15.34 10.14 1.69
N ASP A 40 -15.58 9.56 2.87
CA ASP A 40 -15.98 10.30 4.08
C ASP A 40 -14.91 10.31 5.20
N LYS A 41 -13.87 9.46 5.11
CA LYS A 41 -12.84 9.35 6.15
C LYS A 41 -11.49 8.88 5.63
N MET A 42 -10.47 9.10 6.43
CA MET A 42 -9.12 8.58 6.25
C MET A 42 -8.55 8.19 7.61
N ASP A 43 -7.85 7.06 7.66
CA ASP A 43 -7.18 6.58 8.87
C ASP A 43 -5.92 5.77 8.55
N ILE A 44 -5.09 5.56 9.57
CA ILE A 44 -3.90 4.73 9.54
C ILE A 44 -3.74 3.94 10.83
N GLY A 45 -3.31 2.69 10.73
CA GLY A 45 -3.04 1.88 11.90
C GLY A 45 -2.65 0.45 11.57
N GLU A 46 -2.72 -0.42 12.56
CA GLU A 46 -2.49 -1.85 12.37
C GLU A 46 -3.64 -2.49 11.59
N VAL A 47 -3.30 -3.36 10.65
CA VAL A 47 -4.25 -3.99 9.73
C VAL A 47 -5.37 -4.72 10.46
N GLU A 48 -5.03 -5.48 11.50
CA GLU A 48 -6.00 -6.26 12.29
C GLU A 48 -7.10 -5.39 12.92
N ASN A 49 -6.75 -4.15 13.28
CA ASN A 49 -7.62 -3.23 14.01
C ASN A 49 -8.49 -2.36 13.10
N GLN A 50 -8.27 -2.40 11.78
CA GLN A 50 -8.93 -1.50 10.84
C GLN A 50 -10.09 -2.16 10.09
N LYS A 51 -11.16 -1.41 9.83
CA LYS A 51 -12.31 -1.87 9.03
C LYS A 51 -12.49 -0.93 7.84
N ILE A 52 -12.26 -1.46 6.66
CA ILE A 52 -12.32 -0.74 5.39
C ILE A 52 -13.62 -1.14 4.69
N ASP A 53 -14.40 -0.16 4.26
CA ASP A 53 -15.52 -0.37 3.36
C ASP A 53 -15.06 -0.12 1.92
N PHE A 54 -14.80 -1.21 1.20
CA PHE A 54 -14.29 -1.20 -0.17
C PHE A 54 -15.26 -0.58 -1.18
N SER A 55 -16.55 -0.41 -0.85
CA SER A 55 -17.51 0.28 -1.72
C SER A 55 -17.30 1.80 -1.77
N GLN A 56 -16.62 2.35 -0.77
CA GLN A 56 -16.30 3.78 -0.66
C GLN A 56 -14.80 4.06 -0.77
N LEU A 57 -13.99 3.04 -1.08
CA LEU A 57 -12.54 3.15 -1.07
C LEU A 57 -12.04 3.99 -2.24
N LEU A 58 -11.22 4.99 -1.93
CA LEU A 58 -10.45 5.73 -2.92
C LEU A 58 -9.04 5.15 -3.06
N GLU A 59 -8.37 4.90 -1.93
CA GLU A 59 -7.02 4.33 -1.89
C GLU A 59 -6.80 3.59 -0.57
N ALA A 60 -6.13 2.45 -0.61
CA ALA A 60 -5.59 1.74 0.55
C ALA A 60 -4.17 1.28 0.24
N ARG A 61 -3.28 1.50 1.21
CA ARG A 61 -1.91 1.01 1.20
C ARG A 61 -1.72 0.13 2.40
N ILE A 62 -1.51 -1.15 2.17
CA ILE A 62 -1.33 -2.16 3.21
C ILE A 62 0.11 -2.63 3.14
N PHE A 63 0.88 -2.43 4.21
CA PHE A 63 2.33 -2.47 4.12
C PHE A 63 3.02 -3.03 5.37
N ASN A 64 4.27 -3.40 5.19
CA ASN A 64 5.27 -3.58 6.24
C ASN A 64 6.60 -2.95 5.76
N GLU A 65 7.73 -3.35 6.35
CA GLU A 65 9.04 -2.80 5.99
C GLU A 65 9.49 -3.13 4.55
N ASP A 66 9.04 -4.26 4.01
CA ASP A 66 9.55 -4.85 2.77
C ASP A 66 8.51 -4.98 1.67
N GLU A 67 7.23 -4.89 1.97
CA GLU A 67 6.14 -5.09 1.02
C GLU A 67 5.05 -4.04 1.20
N GLU A 68 4.57 -3.47 0.10
CA GLU A 68 3.36 -2.65 0.01
C GLU A 68 2.42 -3.26 -1.03
N LEU A 69 1.17 -3.42 -0.60
CA LEU A 69 0.01 -3.65 -1.44
C LEU A 69 -0.76 -2.33 -1.55
N HIS A 70 -0.87 -1.83 -2.76
CA HIS A 70 -1.55 -0.58 -3.08
C HIS A 70 -2.82 -0.88 -3.87
N ILE A 71 -3.97 -0.61 -3.26
CA ILE A 71 -5.30 -0.73 -3.85
C ILE A 71 -5.83 0.68 -4.09
N TYR A 72 -6.30 0.99 -5.28
CA TYR A 72 -6.84 2.32 -5.57
C TYR A 72 -7.99 2.25 -6.56
N GLN A 73 -8.89 3.23 -6.46
CA GLN A 73 -9.97 3.40 -7.42
C GLN A 73 -9.38 3.80 -8.78
N TYR A 74 -9.70 3.03 -9.81
CA TYR A 74 -9.37 3.30 -11.20
C TYR A 74 -10.64 3.14 -12.03
N GLU A 75 -11.14 4.26 -12.56
CA GLU A 75 -12.49 4.32 -13.15
C GLU A 75 -13.54 3.79 -12.16
N ASP A 76 -14.34 2.80 -12.54
CA ASP A 76 -15.40 2.22 -11.70
C ASP A 76 -14.96 0.93 -10.97
N ARG A 77 -13.65 0.63 -10.93
CA ARG A 77 -13.10 -0.60 -10.33
C ARG A 77 -11.92 -0.33 -9.42
N LEU A 78 -11.63 -1.29 -8.54
CA LEU A 78 -10.42 -1.26 -7.73
C LEU A 78 -9.28 -1.91 -8.51
N ARG A 79 -8.16 -1.20 -8.63
CA ARG A 79 -6.91 -1.72 -9.18
C ARG A 79 -5.93 -2.01 -8.05
N VAL A 80 -5.12 -3.02 -8.26
CA VAL A 80 -4.12 -3.48 -7.29
C VAL A 80 -2.74 -3.45 -7.91
N PHE A 81 -1.79 -3.01 -7.10
CA PHE A 81 -0.38 -3.07 -7.37
C PHE A 81 0.36 -3.57 -6.14
N VAL A 82 1.41 -4.35 -6.34
CA VAL A 82 2.21 -4.94 -5.27
C VAL A 82 3.66 -4.58 -5.52
N LYS A 83 4.31 -3.96 -4.54
CA LYS A 83 5.75 -3.81 -4.52
C LYS A 83 6.33 -4.62 -3.37
N ARG A 84 7.25 -5.51 -3.71
CA ARG A 84 8.19 -6.13 -2.78
C ARG A 84 9.57 -5.51 -2.96
N LYS A 85 10.27 -5.32 -1.85
CA LYS A 85 11.68 -4.98 -1.84
C LYS A 85 12.44 -6.18 -2.38
N GLU A 86 13.11 -5.98 -3.51
CA GLU A 86 13.92 -7.00 -4.16
C GLU A 86 15.40 -6.68 -3.96
N GLU A 87 16.27 -7.68 -4.07
CA GLU A 87 17.72 -7.49 -3.93
C GLU A 87 18.28 -6.50 -4.97
N GLN A 88 17.69 -6.48 -6.16
CA GLN A 88 18.04 -5.54 -7.24
C GLN A 88 17.67 -4.07 -6.96
N ASP A 89 16.82 -3.82 -5.96
CA ASP A 89 16.50 -2.47 -5.48
C ASP A 89 17.51 -1.96 -4.46
N LYS A 90 18.47 -2.79 -4.04
CA LYS A 90 19.50 -2.42 -3.06
C LYS A 90 20.21 -1.16 -3.56
N ASP A 91 20.26 -0.16 -2.68
CA ASP A 91 20.84 1.17 -2.92
C ASP A 91 20.12 2.03 -4.00
N LYS A 92 18.95 1.62 -4.50
CA LYS A 92 18.14 2.37 -5.49
C LYS A 92 16.89 3.01 -4.90
N TYR A 93 16.98 3.47 -3.65
CA TYR A 93 15.91 4.20 -3.01
C TYR A 93 16.45 5.19 -1.97
N ILE A 94 15.63 6.18 -1.63
CA ILE A 94 15.79 7.03 -0.45
C ILE A 94 14.62 6.81 0.50
N GLU A 95 14.86 6.93 1.80
CA GLU A 95 13.80 6.86 2.81
C GLU A 95 13.52 8.24 3.40
N GLU A 96 12.25 8.54 3.57
CA GLU A 96 11.74 9.77 4.18
C GLU A 96 10.87 9.41 5.38
N THR A 97 10.92 10.21 6.44
CA THR A 97 10.01 10.10 7.58
C THR A 97 9.17 11.35 7.70
N GLN A 98 7.86 11.20 7.78
CA GLN A 98 6.90 12.29 7.95
C GLN A 98 6.24 12.20 9.33
N ILE A 99 6.15 13.34 10.01
CA ILE A 99 5.47 13.46 11.31
C ILE A 99 3.96 13.56 11.07
N LEU A 100 3.20 12.74 11.79
CA LEU A 100 1.75 12.70 11.70
C LEU A 100 1.09 13.60 12.75
N ARG A 101 -0.16 13.98 12.49
CA ARG A 101 -1.01 14.53 13.56
C ARG A 101 -1.27 13.43 14.59
N SER A 102 -1.29 13.80 15.87
CA SER A 102 -1.43 12.85 16.99
C SER A 102 -2.57 11.84 16.87
N LYS A 103 -3.70 12.23 16.27
CA LYS A 103 -4.84 11.32 16.05
C LYS A 103 -4.55 10.16 15.08
N TYR A 104 -3.50 10.28 14.27
CA TYR A 104 -3.06 9.30 13.27
C TYR A 104 -1.75 8.60 13.66
N GLY A 105 -1.23 8.81 14.88
CA GLY A 105 0.07 8.29 15.32
C GLY A 105 1.17 9.35 15.33
N LYS A 106 2.42 8.90 15.37
CA LYS A 106 3.61 9.76 15.48
C LYS A 106 4.28 10.02 14.15
N GLU A 107 4.58 8.97 13.40
CA GLU A 107 5.33 9.08 12.15
C GLU A 107 4.97 7.96 11.16
N ILE A 108 5.16 8.26 9.89
CA ILE A 108 5.10 7.32 8.77
C ILE A 108 6.41 7.37 7.99
N LYS A 109 6.88 6.22 7.51
CA LYS A 109 8.09 6.10 6.71
C LYS A 109 7.72 5.76 5.27
N LEU A 110 8.34 6.50 4.36
CA LEU A 110 8.21 6.34 2.93
C LEU A 110 9.54 5.87 2.34
N ARG A 111 9.45 5.08 1.29
CA ARG A 111 10.58 4.67 0.46
C ARG A 111 10.33 5.12 -0.96
N HIS A 112 11.19 6.00 -1.46
CA HIS A 112 11.14 6.51 -2.83
C HIS A 112 12.16 5.74 -3.68
N TYR A 113 11.67 4.88 -4.56
CA TYR A 113 12.50 4.13 -5.50
C TYR A 113 12.92 5.04 -6.66
N ILE A 114 14.21 5.01 -6.98
CA ILE A 114 14.82 5.88 -7.99
C ILE A 114 14.88 5.12 -9.32
N GLY A 115 14.33 5.75 -10.37
CA GLY A 115 14.52 5.37 -11.76
C GLY A 115 15.51 6.29 -12.46
N GLN A 116 15.95 5.89 -13.64
CA GLN A 116 16.71 6.72 -14.57
C GLN A 116 16.00 6.68 -15.92
N ASP A 117 15.93 7.82 -16.59
CA ASP A 117 15.48 7.91 -17.98
C ASP A 117 16.64 7.62 -18.95
N ASP A 118 16.36 7.72 -20.26
CA ASP A 118 17.32 7.39 -21.32
C ASP A 118 18.56 8.31 -21.32
N ASP A 119 18.43 9.52 -20.77
CA ASP A 119 19.53 10.50 -20.64
C ASP A 119 20.30 10.35 -19.30
N GLY A 120 19.90 9.38 -18.46
CA GLY A 120 20.51 9.11 -17.17
C GLY A 120 20.07 10.05 -16.04
N GLN A 121 19.03 10.86 -16.26
CA GLN A 121 18.48 11.72 -15.21
C GLN A 121 17.66 10.90 -14.22
N ALA A 122 17.95 11.09 -12.93
CA ALA A 122 17.26 10.37 -11.85
C ALA A 122 15.87 10.97 -11.59
N PHE A 123 14.87 10.11 -11.41
CA PHE A 123 13.51 10.50 -11.02
C PHE A 123 12.94 9.54 -9.96
N ILE A 124 11.92 9.98 -9.23
CA ILE A 124 11.18 9.09 -8.33
C ILE A 124 10.25 8.22 -9.17
N LYS A 125 10.64 6.96 -9.35
CA LYS A 125 9.86 5.97 -10.10
C LYS A 125 8.61 5.58 -9.35
N MET A 126 8.70 5.47 -8.02
CA MET A 126 7.61 5.02 -7.17
C MET A 126 7.86 5.37 -5.71
N THR A 127 6.78 5.59 -4.96
CA THR A 127 6.82 5.79 -3.52
C THR A 127 5.95 4.74 -2.84
N CYS A 128 6.54 4.03 -1.87
CA CYS A 128 5.85 3.04 -1.05
C CYS A 128 5.95 3.41 0.43
N LEU A 129 4.95 3.05 1.21
CA LEU A 129 5.00 3.08 2.66
C LEU A 129 5.81 1.89 3.17
N CYS A 130 6.73 2.13 4.10
CA CYS A 130 7.62 1.11 4.64
C CYS A 130 7.73 1.13 6.18
N GLY A 131 6.94 1.95 6.86
CA GLY A 131 6.94 1.98 8.33
C GLY A 131 5.90 2.92 8.91
N TYR A 132 5.49 2.63 10.14
CA TYR A 132 4.51 3.41 10.88
C TYR A 132 4.77 3.25 12.37
N THR A 133 4.69 4.36 13.11
CA THR A 133 4.79 4.39 14.57
C THR A 133 3.59 5.11 15.15
N ARG A 134 2.89 4.44 16.07
CA ARG A 134 1.72 4.98 16.78
C ARG A 134 2.09 5.93 17.93
#